data_AF-A0A3B1B6J7-F1
#
_entry.id   AF-A0A3B1B6J7-F1
#
_cell.length_a   1.000
_cell.length_b   1.000
_cell.length_c   1.000
_cell.angle_alpha   90.00
_cell.angle_beta   90.00
_cell.angle_gamma   90.00
#
_symmetry.space_group_name_H-M   'P 1'
#
loop_
_entity.id
_entity.type
_entity.pdbx_description
1 polymer ?
#
loop_
_entity_poly.entity_id
_entity_poly.type
_entity_poly.pdbx_seq_one_letter_code
_entity_poly.pdbx_strand_id
1 'polypeptide(L)'
;MAKYPIEIRAKHRYGITTISALMTHPMASGGNNNPTNLQHHAHFIQKVTCKYGDTILLTAQWGADMPENPYLSFGFKGGVRGDIVTLNWVDNRGGRHSADATIK
;
A
#
# COMPACT_ATOMS: atom_id res chain seq x y z
N MET A 1 7.50 -12.83 -11.78
CA MET A 1 7.19 -11.42 -11.45
C MET A 1 6.14 -11.40 -10.36
N ALA A 2 6.25 -10.55 -9.33
CA ALA A 2 5.24 -10.48 -8.27
C ALA A 2 3.89 -10.04 -8.86
N LYS A 3 2.80 -10.71 -8.49
CA LYS A 3 1.46 -10.53 -9.10
C LYS A 3 0.88 -9.11 -8.88
N TYR A 4 1.38 -8.38 -7.89
CA TYR A 4 0.85 -7.09 -7.43
C TYR A 4 1.98 -6.22 -6.84
N PRO A 5 2.86 -5.63 -7.68
CA PRO A 5 4.01 -4.85 -7.21
C PRO A 5 3.60 -3.60 -6.41
N ILE A 6 4.52 -3.12 -5.58
CA ILE A 6 4.40 -1.84 -4.87
C ILE A 6 5.52 -0.93 -5.38
N GLU A 7 5.17 0.21 -5.96
CA GLU A 7 6.13 1.24 -6.32
C GLU A 7 6.19 2.29 -5.21
N ILE A 8 7.34 2.41 -4.55
CA ILE A 8 7.54 3.34 -3.45
C ILE A 8 8.52 4.45 -3.84
N ARG A 9 8.17 5.69 -3.50
CA ARG A 9 9.04 6.85 -3.58
C ARG A 9 9.14 7.47 -2.19
N ALA A 10 10.36 7.52 -1.66
CA ALA A 10 10.68 8.17 -0.41
C ALA A 10 11.57 9.39 -0.68
N LYS A 11 11.12 10.58 -0.28
CA LYS A 11 11.83 11.85 -0.52
C LYS A 11 11.99 12.63 0.77
N HIS A 12 13.22 12.93 1.15
CA HIS A 12 13.56 13.76 2.29
C HIS A 12 13.79 15.21 1.87
N ARG A 13 13.05 16.13 2.49
CA ARG A 13 13.19 17.59 2.32
C ARG A 13 12.93 18.30 3.64
N TYR A 14 13.87 19.17 4.03
CA TYR A 14 13.73 20.07 5.18
C TYR A 14 13.27 19.37 6.49
N GLY A 15 13.84 18.19 6.78
CA GLY A 15 13.52 17.44 8.00
C GLY A 15 12.23 16.61 7.94
N ILE A 16 11.54 16.60 6.80
CA ILE A 16 10.35 15.78 6.55
C ILE A 16 10.65 14.78 5.44
N THR A 17 10.33 13.53 5.68
CA THR A 17 10.34 12.49 4.65
C THR A 17 8.91 12.25 4.17
N THR A 18 8.67 12.46 2.88
CA THR A 18 7.42 12.11 2.21
C THR A 18 7.55 10.72 1.59
N ILE A 19 6.64 9.83 1.97
CA ILE A 19 6.48 8.51 1.38
C ILE A 19 5.27 8.54 0.47
N SER A 20 5.45 8.07 -0.76
CA SER A 20 4.40 7.89 -1.76
C SER A 20 4.47 6.47 -2.30
N ALA A 21 3.36 5.75 -2.29
CA ALA A 21 3.30 4.36 -2.71
C ALA A 21 2.10 4.12 -3.65
N LEU A 22 2.38 3.49 -4.79
CA LEU A 22 1.37 2.96 -5.70
C LEU A 22 1.36 1.44 -5.58
N MET A 23 0.21 0.87 -5.19
CA MET A 23 0.05 -0.56 -5.00
C MET A 23 -0.77 -1.13 -6.14
N THR A 24 -0.17 -1.92 -7.05
CA THR A 24 -0.94 -2.56 -8.11
C THR A 24 -1.85 -3.62 -7.51
N HIS A 25 -3.16 -3.39 -7.48
CA HIS A 25 -4.13 -4.32 -6.88
C HIS A 25 -5.55 -4.05 -7.41
N PRO A 26 -6.37 -5.10 -7.67
CA PRO A 26 -7.70 -4.96 -8.28
C PRO A 26 -8.72 -4.20 -7.43
N MET A 27 -8.64 -4.28 -6.10
CA MET A 27 -9.56 -3.62 -5.16
C MET A 27 -11.06 -3.79 -5.54
N ALA A 28 -11.46 -5.02 -5.86
CA ALA A 28 -12.82 -5.32 -6.26
C ALA A 28 -13.79 -5.25 -5.05
N SER A 29 -14.76 -4.33 -5.09
CA SER A 29 -15.76 -4.12 -4.03
C SER A 29 -16.75 -5.30 -3.87
N GLY A 30 -16.98 -6.08 -4.93
CA GLY A 30 -17.87 -7.26 -4.90
C GLY A 30 -19.37 -6.92 -4.95
N GLY A 31 -19.73 -5.69 -5.31
CA GLY A 31 -21.13 -5.26 -5.46
C GLY A 31 -21.83 -5.84 -6.70
N ASN A 32 -23.13 -6.15 -6.55
CA ASN A 32 -24.02 -6.60 -7.61
C ASN A 32 -24.12 -5.56 -8.72
N ASN A 33 -23.55 -5.79 -9.91
CA ASN A 33 -24.01 -5.15 -11.16
C ASN A 33 -23.48 -5.86 -12.42
N ASN A 34 -23.50 -7.20 -12.43
CA ASN A 34 -23.64 -7.93 -13.69
C ASN A 34 -24.50 -9.18 -13.47
N PRO A 35 -25.75 -9.23 -13.97
CA PRO A 35 -26.65 -10.38 -13.80
C PRO A 35 -26.15 -11.68 -14.44
N THR A 36 -25.01 -11.65 -15.14
CA THR A 36 -24.41 -12.82 -15.80
C THR A 36 -23.24 -13.46 -15.03
N ASN A 37 -22.81 -12.92 -13.88
CA ASN A 37 -21.66 -13.47 -13.17
C ASN A 37 -21.82 -13.49 -11.63
N LEU A 38 -22.31 -14.61 -11.12
CA LEU A 38 -22.51 -14.94 -9.70
C LEU A 38 -21.20 -15.09 -8.87
N GLN A 39 -20.02 -14.73 -9.39
CA GLN A 39 -18.73 -15.04 -8.74
C GLN A 39 -17.85 -13.85 -8.33
N HIS A 40 -18.35 -12.61 -8.32
CA HIS A 40 -17.54 -11.46 -7.88
C HIS A 40 -17.47 -11.36 -6.35
N HIS A 41 -16.78 -12.29 -5.69
CA HIS A 41 -16.40 -12.12 -4.28
C HIS A 41 -15.45 -10.91 -4.16
N ALA A 42 -15.65 -10.07 -3.15
CA ALA A 42 -14.78 -8.92 -2.90
C ALA A 42 -13.29 -9.34 -2.84
N HIS A 43 -12.40 -8.55 -3.43
CA HIS A 43 -10.95 -8.74 -3.37
C HIS A 43 -10.25 -7.41 -3.19
N PHE A 44 -9.88 -7.09 -1.95
CA PHE A 44 -9.32 -5.81 -1.59
C PHE A 44 -8.25 -5.96 -0.51
N ILE A 45 -7.29 -5.04 -0.55
CA ILE A 45 -6.30 -4.87 0.52
C ILE A 45 -7.02 -4.43 1.78
N GLN A 46 -6.82 -5.15 2.89
CA GLN A 46 -7.43 -4.86 4.19
C GLN A 46 -6.54 -3.98 5.06
N LYS A 47 -5.22 -4.18 4.99
CA LYS A 47 -4.27 -3.49 5.85
C LYS A 47 -3.00 -3.17 5.10
N VAL A 48 -2.56 -1.92 5.22
CA VAL A 48 -1.26 -1.42 4.77
C VAL A 48 -0.48 -0.98 5.99
N THR A 49 0.79 -1.38 6.07
CA THR A 49 1.70 -0.95 7.12
C THR A 49 2.98 -0.42 6.49
N CYS A 50 3.41 0.77 6.92
CA CYS A 50 4.70 1.33 6.55
C CYS A 50 5.59 1.43 7.80
N LYS A 51 6.84 1.00 7.66
CA LYS A 51 7.84 0.96 8.72
C LYS A 51 9.12 1.66 8.30
N TYR A 52 9.83 2.17 9.29
CA TYR A 52 11.18 2.66 9.19
C TYR A 52 12.01 1.99 10.30
N GLY A 53 12.89 1.06 9.93
CA GLY A 53 13.46 0.10 10.88
C GLY A 53 12.35 -0.68 11.61
N ASP A 54 12.43 -0.72 12.94
CA ASP A 54 11.41 -1.37 13.79
C ASP A 54 10.20 -0.47 14.10
N THR A 55 10.25 0.81 13.71
CA THR A 55 9.19 1.77 14.00
C THR A 55 8.08 1.70 12.97
N ILE A 56 6.84 1.51 13.42
CA ILE A 56 5.65 1.62 12.57
C ILE A 56 5.33 3.11 12.36
N LEU A 57 5.46 3.59 11.13
CA LEU A 57 5.13 4.96 10.76
C LEU A 57 3.64 5.14 10.50
N LEU A 58 3.01 4.14 9.88
CA LEU A 58 1.61 4.15 9.50
C LEU A 58 1.04 2.74 9.53
N THR A 59 -0.19 2.62 10.04
CA THR A 59 -1.08 1.50 9.72
C THR A 59 -2.39 2.06 9.19
N ALA A 60 -2.77 1.64 7.98
CA ALA A 60 -4.04 2.00 7.37
C ALA A 60 -4.90 0.75 7.21
N GLN A 61 -6.18 0.87 7.56
CA GLN A 61 -7.19 -0.15 7.31
C GLN A 61 -8.05 0.31 6.14
N TRP A 62 -8.23 -0.56 5.16
CA TRP A 62 -8.91 -0.25 3.92
C TRP A 62 -10.12 -1.16 3.73
N GLY A 63 -11.16 -0.59 3.11
CA GLY A 63 -12.39 -1.27 2.76
C GLY A 63 -12.46 -1.62 1.28
N ALA A 64 -13.55 -2.29 0.92
CA ALA A 64 -13.82 -2.75 -0.43
C ALA A 64 -14.04 -1.60 -1.44
N ASP A 65 -14.35 -0.39 -0.95
CA ASP A 65 -14.65 0.79 -1.76
C ASP A 65 -13.42 1.65 -2.11
N MET A 66 -12.22 1.16 -1.84
CA MET A 66 -10.98 1.80 -2.29
C MET A 66 -10.80 1.61 -3.80
N PRO A 67 -10.23 2.60 -4.51
CA PRO A 67 -10.04 2.51 -5.96
C PRO A 67 -9.00 1.44 -6.33
N GLU A 68 -9.11 0.92 -7.57
CA GLU A 68 -8.06 0.09 -8.17
C GLU A 68 -6.71 0.81 -8.13
N ASN A 69 -5.64 0.04 -7.96
CA ASN A 69 -4.26 0.53 -7.89
C ASN A 69 -4.11 1.67 -6.86
N PRO A 70 -4.47 1.43 -5.59
CA PRO A 70 -4.58 2.49 -4.60
C PRO A 70 -3.24 3.19 -4.38
N TYR A 71 -3.32 4.51 -4.29
CA TYR A 71 -2.20 5.39 -4.01
C TYR A 71 -2.26 5.88 -2.56
N LEU A 72 -1.13 5.81 -1.87
CA LEU A 72 -0.95 6.29 -0.50
C LEU A 72 0.19 7.30 -0.47
N SER A 73 -0.03 8.46 0.14
CA SER A 73 1.04 9.43 0.39
C SER A 73 0.91 10.03 1.78
N PHE A 74 2.00 10.03 2.54
CA PHE A 74 2.07 10.66 3.85
C PHE A 74 3.48 11.17 4.13
N GLY A 75 3.60 12.06 5.11
CA GLY A 75 4.88 12.59 5.57
C GLY A 75 5.13 12.25 7.03
N PHE A 76 6.39 12.06 7.39
CA PHE A 76 6.82 11.96 8.79
C PHE A 76 8.06 12.83 9.02
N LYS A 77 8.24 13.30 10.25
CA LYS A 77 9.45 14.04 10.65
C LYS A 77 10.60 13.06 10.86
N GLY A 78 11.78 13.38 10.33
CA GLY A 78 12.96 12.54 10.43
C GLY A 78 13.17 11.61 9.23
N GLY A 79 13.91 10.53 9.46
CA GLY A 79 14.54 9.73 8.40
C GLY A 79 15.76 10.44 7.81
N VAL A 80 16.71 9.67 7.30
CA VAL A 80 17.94 10.18 6.66
C VAL A 80 18.02 9.63 5.23
N ARG A 81 18.64 10.39 4.34
CA ARG A 81 18.92 9.91 2.98
C ARG A 81 19.79 8.65 3.04
N GLY A 82 19.44 7.65 2.25
CA GLY A 82 20.12 6.34 2.24
C GLY A 82 19.45 5.29 3.13
N ASP A 83 18.61 5.71 4.08
CA ASP A 83 17.83 4.80 4.89
C ASP A 83 16.76 4.06 4.09
N ILE A 84 16.24 2.97 4.63
CA ILE A 84 15.21 2.14 4.00
C ILE A 84 13.89 2.31 4.74
N VAL A 85 12.81 2.55 3.99
CA VAL A 85 11.45 2.33 4.44
C VAL A 85 10.88 1.07 3.80
N THR A 86 10.06 0.35 4.55
CA THR A 86 9.37 -0.85 4.09
C THR A 86 7.87 -0.59 4.11
N LEU A 87 7.18 -0.95 3.04
CA LEU A 87 5.71 -0.97 3.00
C LEU A 87 5.23 -2.36 2.67
N ASN A 88 4.28 -2.84 3.46
CA ASN A 88 3.62 -4.11 3.26
C ASN A 88 2.11 -3.95 3.24
N TRP A 89 1.42 -4.84 2.54
CA TRP A 89 -0.03 -4.95 2.61
C TRP A 89 -0.49 -6.40 2.69
N VAL A 90 -1.69 -6.60 3.21
CA VAL A 90 -2.41 -7.89 3.21
C VAL A 90 -3.83 -7.69 2.67
N ASP A 91 -4.32 -8.62 1.85
CA ASP A 91 -5.67 -8.63 1.29
C ASP A 91 -6.59 -9.63 2.01
N ASN A 92 -7.89 -9.50 1.73
CA ASN A 92 -8.95 -10.32 2.31
C ASN A 92 -8.96 -11.78 1.83
N ARG A 93 -8.07 -12.16 0.91
CA ARG A 93 -7.90 -13.52 0.37
C ARG A 93 -6.57 -14.14 0.81
N GLY A 94 -5.89 -13.53 1.78
CA GLY A 94 -4.60 -14.01 2.33
C GLY A 94 -3.38 -13.65 1.47
N GLY A 95 -3.58 -12.91 0.38
CA GLY A 95 -2.51 -12.31 -0.41
C GLY A 95 -1.76 -11.26 0.40
N ARG A 96 -0.47 -11.15 0.14
CA ARG A 96 0.40 -10.19 0.81
C ARG A 96 1.53 -9.77 -0.12
N HIS A 97 1.98 -8.54 0.01
CA HIS A 97 3.21 -8.10 -0.65
C HIS A 97 3.96 -7.10 0.21
N SER A 98 5.25 -6.98 -0.06
CA SER A 98 6.16 -6.07 0.63
C SER A 98 7.15 -5.50 -0.38
N ALA A 99 7.48 -4.23 -0.23
CA ALA A 99 8.53 -3.59 -0.98
C ALA A 99 9.27 -2.57 -0.11
N ASP A 100 10.52 -2.32 -0.50
CA ASP A 100 11.41 -1.39 0.17
C ASP A 100 11.72 -0.20 -0.74
N ALA A 101 11.98 0.95 -0.15
CA ALA A 101 12.56 2.08 -0.85
C ALA A 101 13.60 2.79 -0.02
N THR A 102 14.69 3.16 -0.68
CA THR A 102 15.69 4.07 -0.14
C THR A 102 15.13 5.49 -0.11
N ILE A 103 15.26 6.17 1.03
CA ILE A 103 14.96 7.58 1.20
C ILE A 103 15.97 8.40 0.38
N LYS A 104 15.46 9.22 -0.55
CA LYS A 104 16.26 10.10 -1.43
C LYS A 104 16.22 11.55 -0.99
#